data_AF-A0A1Q4P3J6-F1
#
_entry.id   AF-A0A1Q4P3J6-F1
#
_cell.length_a   1.000
_cell.length_b   1.000
_cell.length_c   1.000
_cell.angle_alpha   90.00
_cell.angle_beta   90.00
_cell.angle_gamma   90.00
#
_symmetry.space_group_name_H-M   'P 1'
#
loop_
_entity.id
_entity.type
_entity.pdbx_description
1 polymer ?
#
loop_
_entity_poly.entity_id
_entity_poly.type
_entity_poly.pdbx_seq_one_letter_code
_entity_poly.pdbx_strand_id
1 'polypeptide(L)'
;MLLASEEQRAIGLRRIAEIRRTLFARQTNHAEVVYNTAPLHLRHTFCFHAGLTERHVWLKFHEMGYAERRQIVAALNELSSLSQSLPRYISETDCLLTQK
;
A
#
# COMPACT_ATOMS: atom_id res chain seq x y z
N MET A 1 22.95 14.45 -33.39
CA MET A 1 22.16 14.46 -32.14
C MET A 1 22.69 15.60 -31.28
N LEU A 2 22.02 16.75 -31.24
CA LEU A 2 22.47 17.90 -30.45
C LEU A 2 22.33 17.54 -28.96
N LEU A 3 23.46 17.24 -28.32
CA LEU A 3 23.53 17.11 -26.87
C LEU A 3 23.18 18.49 -26.30
N ALA A 4 22.09 18.56 -25.54
CA ALA A 4 21.65 19.77 -24.89
C ALA A 4 22.82 20.42 -24.12
N SER A 5 22.92 21.76 -24.20
CA SER A 5 23.96 22.50 -23.48
C SER A 5 23.85 22.27 -21.98
N GLU A 6 24.95 22.47 -21.24
CA GLU A 6 24.93 22.34 -19.77
C GLU A 6 23.87 23.24 -19.13
N GLU A 7 23.65 24.41 -19.70
CA GLU A 7 22.63 25.36 -19.27
C GLU A 7 21.21 24.81 -19.47
N GLN A 8 20.94 24.19 -20.63
CA GLN A 8 19.67 23.51 -20.90
C GLN A 8 19.46 22.31 -19.95
N ARG A 9 20.52 21.57 -19.62
CA ARG A 9 20.46 20.48 -18.63
C ARG A 9 20.15 21.00 -17.23
N ALA A 10 20.79 22.08 -16.80
CA ALA A 10 20.55 22.69 -15.50
C ALA A 10 19.12 23.22 -15.36
N ILE A 11 18.59 23.85 -16.42
CA ILE A 11 17.19 24.29 -16.47
C ILE A 11 16.24 23.08 -16.41
N GLY A 12 16.53 22.02 -17.16
CA GLY A 12 15.76 20.78 -17.14
C GLY A 12 15.71 20.14 -15.74
N LEU A 13 16.86 20.05 -15.07
CA LEU A 13 16.95 19.51 -13.71
C LEU A 13 16.16 20.34 -12.70
N ARG A 14 16.22 21.68 -12.78
CA ARG A 14 15.41 22.56 -11.91
C ARG A 14 13.92 22.34 -12.13
N ARG A 15 13.46 22.28 -13.38
CA ARG A 15 12.04 22.05 -13.70
C ARG A 15 11.56 20.68 -13.24
N ILE A 16 12.36 19.64 -13.41
CA ILE A 16 12.03 18.29 -12.90
C ILE A 16 11.96 18.30 -11.36
N ALA A 17 12.90 18.96 -10.69
CA ALA A 17 12.88 19.09 -9.24
C ALA A 17 11.65 19.87 -8.75
N GLU A 18 11.29 20.94 -9.46
CA GLU A 18 10.10 21.74 -9.18
C GLU A 18 8.81 20.93 -9.38
N ILE A 19 8.67 20.22 -10.51
CA ILE A 19 7.56 19.28 -10.75
C ILE A 19 7.45 18.23 -9.64
N ARG A 20 8.57 17.62 -9.25
CA ARG A 20 8.60 16.65 -8.13
C ARG A 20 8.18 17.28 -6.81
N ARG A 21 8.51 18.55 -6.59
CA ARG A 21 8.15 19.28 -5.37
C ARG A 21 6.71 19.80 -5.37
N THR A 22 6.16 20.19 -6.51
CA THR A 22 4.83 20.83 -6.57
C THR A 22 3.73 19.84 -6.89
N LEU A 23 3.98 18.90 -7.81
CA LEU A 23 3.00 17.91 -8.25
C LEU A 23 3.14 16.58 -7.48
N PHE A 24 4.33 16.28 -6.98
CA PHE A 24 4.62 15.03 -6.27
C PHE A 24 5.15 15.27 -4.84
N ALA A 25 4.88 16.44 -4.24
CA ALA A 25 5.10 16.68 -2.81
C ALA A 25 4.28 15.66 -2.00
N ARG A 26 4.91 14.52 -1.72
CA ARG A 26 4.45 13.42 -0.88
C ARG A 26 2.92 13.23 -0.93
N GLN A 27 2.43 12.71 -2.06
CA GLN A 27 1.29 11.79 -1.92
C GLN A 27 1.81 10.59 -1.14
N THR A 28 1.62 10.62 0.18
CA THR A 28 1.95 9.52 1.06
C THR A 28 1.18 8.31 0.55
N ASN A 29 1.88 7.28 0.09
CA ASN A 29 1.24 6.05 -0.30
C ASN A 29 0.64 5.42 0.97
N HIS A 30 -0.68 5.53 1.12
CA HIS A 30 -1.36 5.08 2.33
C HIS A 30 -1.26 3.56 2.50
N ALA A 31 -1.28 2.80 1.41
CA ALA A 31 -1.08 1.35 1.47
C ALA A 31 0.32 1.00 1.96
N GLU A 32 1.35 1.74 1.53
CA GLU A 32 2.71 1.59 2.04
C GLU A 32 2.81 1.90 3.53
N VAL A 33 2.19 2.99 4.00
CA VAL A 33 2.17 3.33 5.42
C VAL A 33 1.48 2.22 6.22
N VAL A 34 0.25 1.85 5.85
CA VAL A 34 -0.52 0.80 6.52
C VAL A 34 0.26 -0.50 6.57
N TYR A 35 0.83 -0.93 5.46
CA TYR A 35 1.56 -2.19 5.38
C TYR A 35 2.85 -2.16 6.22
N ASN A 36 3.63 -1.09 6.13
CA ASN A 36 4.93 -1.00 6.81
C ASN A 36 4.82 -0.77 8.32
N THR A 37 3.73 -0.15 8.79
CA THR A 37 3.52 0.09 10.24
C THR A 37 2.65 -0.98 10.90
N ALA A 38 2.04 -1.87 10.12
CA ALA A 38 1.22 -2.95 10.65
C ALA A 38 2.06 -3.93 11.52
N PRO A 39 1.51 -4.39 12.65
CA PRO A 39 2.06 -5.52 13.40
C PRO A 39 2.26 -6.75 12.50
N LEU A 40 3.22 -7.60 12.87
CA LEU A 40 3.62 -8.76 12.06
C LEU A 40 2.44 -9.69 11.72
N HIS A 41 1.55 -9.96 12.67
CA HIS A 41 0.37 -10.80 12.44
C HIS A 41 -0.58 -10.21 11.38
N LEU A 42 -0.75 -8.88 11.33
CA LEU A 42 -1.55 -8.24 10.29
C LEU A 42 -0.84 -8.30 8.94
N ARG A 43 0.49 -8.17 8.90
CA ARG A 43 1.25 -8.36 7.65
C ARG A 43 1.10 -9.78 7.10
N HIS A 44 1.08 -10.80 7.97
CA HIS A 44 0.72 -12.16 7.57
C HIS A 44 -0.69 -12.22 6.97
N THR A 45 -1.70 -11.64 7.63
CA THR A 45 -3.07 -11.58 7.11
C THR A 45 -3.15 -10.89 5.75
N PHE A 46 -2.48 -9.75 5.58
CA PHE A 46 -2.47 -9.01 4.32
C PHE A 46 -1.81 -9.81 3.20
N CYS A 47 -0.64 -10.40 3.46
CA CYS A 47 0.05 -11.22 2.46
C CYS A 47 -0.73 -12.49 2.11
N PHE A 48 -1.33 -13.16 3.11
CA PHE A 48 -2.18 -14.32 2.88
C PHE A 48 -3.38 -13.98 2.00
N HIS A 49 -4.12 -12.93 2.34
CA HIS A 49 -5.28 -12.48 1.56
C HIS A 49 -4.90 -12.04 0.13
N ALA A 50 -3.72 -11.42 -0.02
CA ALA A 50 -3.17 -11.03 -1.33
C ALA A 50 -2.64 -12.21 -2.18
N GLY A 51 -2.67 -13.44 -1.66
CA GLY A 51 -2.11 -14.63 -2.34
C GLY A 51 -0.58 -14.62 -2.43
N LEU A 52 0.09 -13.92 -1.51
CA LEU A 52 1.55 -13.81 -1.45
C LEU A 52 2.12 -14.81 -0.43
N THR A 53 3.36 -15.24 -0.69
CA THR A 53 4.08 -16.17 0.19
C THR A 53 4.65 -15.47 1.42
N GLU A 54 5.01 -16.27 2.44
CA GLU A 54 5.56 -15.80 3.72
C GLU A 54 6.77 -14.87 3.57
N ARG A 55 7.60 -15.05 2.54
CA ARG A 55 8.76 -14.17 2.30
C ARG A 55 8.37 -12.69 2.23
N HIS A 56 7.19 -12.38 1.69
CA HIS A 56 6.75 -10.99 1.49
C HIS A 56 6.39 -10.32 2.82
N VAL A 57 6.03 -11.10 3.84
CA VAL A 57 5.73 -10.58 5.19
C VAL A 57 6.93 -9.87 5.80
N TRP A 58 8.15 -10.16 5.34
CA TRP A 58 9.37 -9.53 5.84
C TRP A 58 9.83 -8.34 4.99
N LEU A 59 9.33 -8.19 3.76
CA LEU A 59 9.68 -7.10 2.83
C LEU A 59 8.90 -5.83 3.14
N LYS A 60 9.54 -4.67 3.16
CA LYS A 60 8.84 -3.38 3.10
C LYS A 60 8.08 -3.27 1.79
N PHE A 61 6.99 -2.51 1.80
CA PHE A 61 6.14 -2.33 0.62
C PHE A 61 6.94 -1.87 -0.62
N HIS A 62 7.92 -0.98 -0.47
CA HIS A 62 8.75 -0.51 -1.59
C HIS A 62 9.77 -1.53 -2.11
N GLU A 63 10.06 -2.59 -1.35
CA GLU A 63 10.96 -3.68 -1.72
C GLU A 63 10.24 -4.73 -2.59
N MET A 64 8.91 -4.71 -2.60
CA MET A 64 8.09 -5.57 -3.44
C MET A 64 8.04 -5.09 -4.89
N GLY A 65 7.87 -6.04 -5.81
CA GLY A 65 7.60 -5.78 -7.21
C GLY A 65 6.29 -5.01 -7.43
N TYR A 66 6.10 -4.47 -8.63
CA TYR A 66 4.88 -3.73 -8.95
C TYR A 66 3.61 -4.60 -8.84
N ALA A 67 3.66 -5.84 -9.33
CA ALA A 67 2.55 -6.77 -9.26
C ALA A 67 2.15 -7.10 -7.81
N GLU A 68 3.14 -7.44 -6.98
CA GLU A 68 2.98 -7.75 -5.55
C GLU A 68 2.39 -6.56 -4.78
N ARG A 69 2.89 -5.34 -5.04
CA ARG A 69 2.31 -4.11 -4.46
C ARG A 69 0.85 -3.91 -4.85
N ARG A 70 0.47 -4.19 -6.11
CA ARG A 70 -0.94 -4.13 -6.52
C ARG A 70 -1.80 -5.16 -5.81
N GLN A 71 -1.29 -6.37 -5.58
CA GLN A 71 -2.01 -7.40 -4.84
C GLN A 71 -2.24 -6.99 -3.39
N ILE A 72 -1.25 -6.41 -2.71
CA ILE A 72 -1.43 -5.84 -1.35
C ILE A 72 -2.47 -4.72 -1.35
N VAL A 73 -2.42 -3.79 -2.31
CA VAL A 73 -3.40 -2.69 -2.39
C VAL A 73 -4.81 -3.24 -2.59
N ALA A 74 -5.00 -4.22 -3.48
CA ALA A 74 -6.29 -4.87 -3.69
C ALA A 74 -6.80 -5.54 -2.39
N ALA A 75 -5.93 -6.31 -1.73
CA ALA A 75 -6.26 -6.97 -0.47
C ALA A 75 -6.68 -5.98 0.64
N LEU A 76 -5.97 -4.87 0.80
CA LEU A 76 -6.32 -3.84 1.77
C LEU A 76 -7.67 -3.17 1.44
N ASN A 77 -7.95 -2.92 0.17
CA ASN A 77 -9.23 -2.37 -0.26
C ASN A 77 -10.39 -3.33 0.02
N GLU A 78 -10.20 -4.63 -0.22
CA GLU A 78 -11.22 -5.65 0.07
C GLU A 78 -11.48 -5.78 1.57
N LEU A 79 -10.43 -5.78 2.40
CA LEU A 79 -10.58 -5.79 3.87
C LEU A 79 -11.29 -4.53 4.38
N SER A 80 -10.99 -3.37 3.81
CA SER A 80 -11.70 -2.12 4.11
C SER A 80 -13.18 -2.22 3.73
N SER A 81 -13.48 -2.69 2.52
CA SER A 81 -14.86 -2.91 2.07
C SER A 81 -15.60 -3.92 2.95
N LEU A 82 -14.94 -5.00 3.37
CA LEU A 82 -15.50 -5.97 4.29
C LEU A 82 -15.89 -5.29 5.60
N SER A 83 -14.96 -4.54 6.23
CA SER A 83 -15.24 -3.82 7.48
C SER A 83 -16.41 -2.85 7.37
N GLN A 84 -16.60 -2.22 6.21
CA GLN A 84 -17.73 -1.32 5.95
C GLN A 84 -19.06 -2.07 5.76
N SER A 85 -19.01 -3.33 5.33
CA SER A 85 -20.17 -4.19 5.15
C SER A 85 -20.63 -4.88 6.44
N LEU A 86 -19.78 -4.93 7.47
CA LEU A 86 -20.13 -5.56 8.74
C LEU A 86 -21.16 -4.71 9.52
N PRO A 87 -22.09 -5.34 10.25
CA PRO A 87 -23.04 -4.63 11.09
C PRO A 87 -22.33 -3.72 12.11
N ARG A 88 -22.84 -2.51 12.29
CA ARG A 88 -22.31 -1.56 13.30
C ARG A 88 -22.54 -2.03 14.74
N TYR A 89 -23.51 -2.92 14.92
CA TYR A 89 -23.88 -3.50 16.20
C TYR A 89 -23.93 -5.02 16.05
N ILE A 90 -23.23 -5.71 16.93
CA ILE A 90 -23.27 -7.15 17.09
C ILE A 90 -23.89 -7.38 18.47
N SER A 91 -25.01 -8.09 18.54
CA SER A 91 -25.66 -8.41 19.81
C SER A 91 -24.85 -9.48 20.56
N GLU A 92 -25.00 -9.57 21.89
CA GLU A 92 -24.33 -10.61 22.68
C GLU A 92 -24.73 -12.04 22.23
N THR A 93 -25.94 -12.19 21.69
CA THR A 93 -26.43 -13.46 21.13
C THR A 93 -25.78 -13.82 19.79
N ASP A 94 -25.24 -12.87 19.03
CA ASP A 94 -24.57 -13.12 17.75
C ASP A 94 -23.16 -13.70 17.92
N CYS A 95 -22.57 -13.59 19.12
CA CYS A 95 -21.21 -14.06 19.43
C CYS A 95 -21.16 -15.50 19.99
N LEU A 96 -22.30 -16.18 20.09
CA LEU A 96 -22.35 -17.56 20.57
C LEU A 96 -22.12 -18.52 19.39
N LEU A 97 -20.96 -19.17 19.37
CA LEU A 97 -20.72 -20.33 18.50
C LEU A 97 -21.67 -21.44 18.94
N THR A 98 -22.79 -21.60 18.24
CA THR A 98 -23.73 -22.69 18.48
C THR A 98 -23.03 -23.99 18.09
N GLN A 99 -22.58 -24.76 19.08
CA GLN A 99 -22.16 -26.14 18.88
C GLN A 99 -23.41 -26.94 18.51
N LYS A 100 -23.47 -27.41 17.26
CA LYS A 100 -24.43 -28.43 16.83
C LYS A 100 -23.98 -29.81 17.26
#